data_AF-A0A956EFU6-F1
#
_entry.id   AF-A0A956EFU6-F1
#
_cell.length_a   1.000
_cell.length_b   1.000
_cell.length_c   1.000
_cell.angle_alpha   90.00
_cell.angle_beta   90.00
_cell.angle_gamma   90.00
#
_symmetry.space_group_name_H-M   'P 1'
#
loop_
_entity.id
_entity.type
_entity.pdbx_description
1 polymer ?
#
loop_
_entity_poly.entity_id
_entity_poly.type
_entity_poly.pdbx_seq_one_letter_code
_entity_poly.pdbx_strand_id
1 'polypeptide(L)'
;MEGPRIDDADAPQGAVEEMRAGLWVPVAIASFGIAAVILLSLWVSGWRVHQAMIVQVEGAWRPQEALALRVLHIDGGRQPIAGSRVRATVEQGGALLPLGDFADPAEIGAMQGRFEVPALALGPAALHLEIESADLPPLREAIAVEVVDARPPRQGDLTISTSNLNWGDNTEPQPEGLRIVVRPERRLLAGFDNTLMIRVTDPAGAPHRGDVEVALVGGEFMGIRGSVSAPPILAHATCDRLGLVMVKGPLTSEILEIEVRVVDPGVVLTDDARIRGRRRFRMVSFAGAVRLESDRSALQPGETLELAGYGLRRARPIFVDLHGPDGAWIDTFDPPLSGREPPRPWSTAALEAGFVQAEGYYFTNDPGESAEILRIQVTQASPGDAASLGPVIERYRELLELPRVERAFDKTCESCYLAQVELARLTPEEVEAARRWLLGTLPVQVIGPPLAASTLDRVSGELVARKLAWYSGLRIALLGGGTLFLLVLAWLILRRHGQIARATAEALRGSEAESEIAAQIAGAQRGAILRMWALVVVMGLGLVLVAVALERIIWRV
;
A
#
# COMPACT_ATOMS: atom_id res chain seq x y z
N MET A 1 76.88 -42.36 47.92
CA MET A 1 76.20 -43.40 47.12
C MET A 1 75.18 -42.70 46.27
N GLU A 2 75.62 -42.30 45.09
CA GLU A 2 74.78 -41.79 44.02
C GLU A 2 73.94 -42.97 43.50
N GLY A 3 72.62 -42.80 43.49
CA GLY A 3 71.71 -43.75 42.86
C GLY A 3 71.91 -43.74 41.33
N PRO A 4 71.61 -44.85 40.64
CA PRO A 4 71.80 -44.93 39.20
C PRO A 4 70.92 -43.89 38.50
N ARG A 5 71.56 -43.00 37.75
CA ARG A 5 70.94 -42.17 36.72
C ARG A 5 70.40 -43.11 35.65
N ILE A 6 69.09 -43.11 35.44
CA ILE A 6 68.49 -43.66 34.24
C ILE A 6 68.70 -42.61 33.15
N ASP A 7 69.85 -42.71 32.47
CA ASP A 7 70.07 -42.03 31.19
C ASP A 7 69.23 -42.73 30.12
N ASP A 8 68.47 -41.92 29.38
CA ASP A 8 67.99 -42.13 28.01
C ASP A 8 67.82 -43.58 27.54
N ALA A 9 66.71 -44.20 27.94
CA ALA A 9 66.11 -45.28 27.15
C ALA A 9 65.25 -44.63 26.06
N ASP A 10 65.63 -44.87 24.80
CA ASP A 10 64.91 -44.54 23.57
C ASP A 10 63.39 -44.73 23.72
N ALA A 11 62.68 -43.66 24.10
CA ALA A 11 61.27 -43.56 23.81
C ALA A 11 61.19 -43.46 22.28
N PRO A 12 60.50 -44.39 21.57
CA PRO A 12 60.44 -44.33 20.12
C PRO A 12 59.78 -43.00 19.73
N GLN A 13 60.60 -42.03 19.29
CA GLN A 13 60.14 -40.68 18.95
C GLN A 13 59.04 -40.73 17.87
N GLY A 14 59.11 -41.72 16.97
CA GLY A 14 58.07 -42.00 15.98
C GLY A 14 56.71 -42.42 16.58
N ALA A 15 56.70 -43.14 17.71
CA ALA A 15 55.45 -43.53 18.38
C ALA A 15 54.81 -42.35 19.13
N VAL A 16 55.60 -41.38 19.61
CA VAL A 16 55.12 -40.14 20.26
C VAL A 16 54.59 -39.14 19.22
N GLU A 17 55.18 -39.07 18.03
CA GLU A 17 54.70 -38.25 16.91
C GLU A 17 53.44 -38.80 16.26
N GLU A 18 53.36 -40.11 15.96
CA GLU A 18 52.09 -40.76 15.55
C GLU A 18 51.02 -40.59 16.63
N MET A 19 51.43 -40.60 17.90
CA MET A 19 50.56 -40.44 19.05
C MET A 19 49.96 -39.04 19.20
N ARG A 20 50.72 -38.00 18.84
CA ARG A 20 50.23 -36.63 18.71
C ARG A 20 49.34 -36.51 17.47
N ALA A 21 49.79 -36.98 16.31
CA ALA A 21 49.05 -36.86 15.05
C ALA A 21 47.63 -37.48 15.13
N GLY A 22 47.48 -38.66 15.74
CA GLY A 22 46.19 -39.35 15.84
C GLY A 22 45.13 -38.64 16.71
N LEU A 23 45.53 -37.77 17.65
CA LEU A 23 44.60 -36.97 18.47
C LEU A 23 44.41 -35.55 17.92
N TRP A 24 45.42 -35.00 17.25
CA TRP A 24 45.38 -33.67 16.65
C TRP A 24 44.49 -33.60 15.41
N VAL A 25 44.47 -34.64 14.56
CA VAL A 25 43.65 -34.65 13.34
C VAL A 25 42.15 -34.50 13.64
N PRO A 26 41.53 -35.27 14.56
CA PRO A 26 40.11 -35.09 14.91
C PRO A 26 39.81 -33.71 15.51
N VAL A 27 40.70 -33.17 16.34
CA VAL A 27 40.53 -31.85 16.97
C VAL A 27 40.61 -30.73 15.94
N ALA A 28 41.55 -30.82 14.99
CA ALA A 28 41.67 -29.89 13.88
C ALA A 28 40.40 -29.93 13.01
N ILE A 29 39.95 -31.13 12.60
CA ILE A 29 38.72 -31.29 11.81
C ILE A 29 37.50 -30.69 12.53
N ALA A 30 37.34 -30.94 13.83
CA ALA A 30 36.23 -30.39 14.61
C ALA A 30 36.30 -28.86 14.70
N SER A 31 37.50 -28.30 14.91
CA SER A 31 37.72 -26.85 15.00
C SER A 31 37.43 -26.16 13.66
N PHE A 32 37.89 -26.73 12.54
CA PHE A 32 37.57 -26.24 11.20
C PHE A 32 36.08 -26.37 10.89
N GLY A 33 35.43 -27.48 11.29
CA GLY A 33 34.00 -27.68 11.12
C GLY A 33 33.17 -26.62 11.85
N ILE A 34 33.50 -26.33 13.11
CA ILE A 34 32.83 -25.27 13.89
C ILE A 34 33.06 -23.90 13.25
N ALA A 35 34.29 -23.58 12.85
CA ALA A 35 34.60 -22.31 12.19
C ALA A 35 33.81 -22.14 10.89
N ALA A 36 33.74 -23.18 10.05
CA ALA A 36 32.96 -23.16 8.81
C ALA A 36 31.47 -22.96 9.08
N VAL A 37 30.91 -23.65 10.08
CA VAL A 37 29.52 -23.51 10.49
C VAL A 37 29.20 -22.09 10.96
N ILE A 38 30.08 -21.47 11.75
CA ILE A 38 29.93 -20.08 12.20
C ILE A 38 29.95 -19.13 11.00
N LEU A 39 30.95 -19.25 10.12
CA LEU A 39 31.09 -18.39 8.94
C LEU A 39 29.89 -18.51 8.00
N LEU A 40 29.43 -19.73 7.72
CA LEU A 40 28.25 -19.96 6.90
C LEU A 40 26.97 -19.43 7.56
N SER A 41 26.85 -19.54 8.89
CA SER A 41 25.69 -18.99 9.61
C SER A 41 25.67 -17.46 9.62
N LEU A 42 26.84 -16.82 9.71
CA LEU A 42 26.98 -15.37 9.53
C LEU A 42 26.62 -14.93 8.11
N TRP A 43 27.02 -15.72 7.10
CA TRP A 43 26.63 -15.48 5.73
C TRP A 43 25.11 -15.61 5.50
N VAL A 44 24.47 -16.65 6.07
CA VAL A 44 23.00 -16.83 6.02
C VAL A 44 22.25 -15.76 6.80
N SER A 45 22.82 -15.27 7.91
CA SER A 45 22.27 -14.13 8.65
C SER A 45 22.15 -12.87 7.78
N GLY A 46 23.05 -12.70 6.81
CA GLY A 46 23.03 -11.59 5.86
C GLY A 46 21.97 -11.71 4.76
N TRP A 47 21.30 -12.86 4.63
CA TRP A 47 20.23 -13.03 3.65
C TRP A 47 19.02 -12.16 3.99
N ARG A 48 18.60 -11.35 3.04
CA ARG A 48 17.47 -10.42 3.10
C ARG A 48 16.73 -10.39 1.77
N VAL A 49 15.49 -9.91 1.79
CA VAL A 49 14.76 -9.63 0.55
C VAL A 49 15.35 -8.35 -0.04
N HIS A 50 16.05 -8.50 -1.17
CA HIS A 50 16.72 -7.39 -1.85
C HIS A 50 15.80 -6.65 -2.81
N GLN A 51 14.84 -7.38 -3.41
CA GLN A 51 13.86 -6.85 -4.34
C GLN A 51 12.57 -7.63 -4.25
N ALA A 52 11.48 -6.91 -4.41
CA ALA A 52 10.12 -7.39 -4.58
C ALA A 52 9.38 -6.39 -5.48
N MET A 53 8.22 -6.79 -5.98
CA MET A 53 7.38 -5.93 -6.79
C MET A 53 5.92 -5.97 -6.32
N ILE A 54 5.23 -4.85 -6.51
CA ILE A 54 3.78 -4.75 -6.41
C ILE A 54 3.27 -4.36 -7.78
N VAL A 55 2.34 -5.15 -8.32
CA VAL A 55 1.79 -4.93 -9.65
C VAL A 55 0.33 -4.58 -9.55
N GLN A 56 0.00 -3.45 -10.15
CA GLN A 56 -1.35 -2.95 -10.31
C GLN A 56 -1.69 -2.97 -11.79
N VAL A 57 -2.78 -3.67 -12.15
CA VAL A 57 -3.32 -3.78 -13.51
C VAL A 57 -4.68 -4.45 -13.43
N GLU A 58 -5.58 -4.13 -14.37
CA GLU A 58 -6.87 -4.80 -14.47
C GLU A 58 -6.70 -6.31 -14.70
N GLY A 59 -7.55 -7.13 -14.07
CA GLY A 59 -7.51 -8.58 -14.23
C GLY A 59 -8.27 -9.09 -15.46
N ALA A 60 -9.27 -8.34 -15.91
CA ALA A 60 -10.09 -8.66 -17.08
C ALA A 60 -9.88 -7.60 -18.17
N TRP A 61 -9.54 -8.00 -19.39
CA TRP A 61 -9.16 -7.11 -20.49
C TRP A 61 -10.11 -7.28 -21.68
N ARG A 62 -10.51 -6.18 -22.30
CA ARG A 62 -11.17 -6.18 -23.60
C ARG A 62 -10.12 -5.96 -24.69
N PRO A 63 -10.20 -6.69 -25.82
CA PRO A 63 -9.32 -6.44 -26.95
C PRO A 63 -9.37 -4.98 -27.39
N GLN A 64 -8.21 -4.41 -27.72
CA GLN A 64 -8.07 -3.05 -28.26
C GLN A 64 -8.48 -1.90 -27.33
N GLU A 65 -8.76 -2.18 -26.07
CA GLU A 65 -8.98 -1.12 -25.08
C GLU A 65 -7.67 -0.55 -24.55
N ALA A 66 -7.72 0.64 -23.97
CA ALA A 66 -6.62 1.22 -23.24
C ALA A 66 -6.71 0.89 -21.75
N LEU A 67 -5.60 0.42 -21.18
CA LEU A 67 -5.48 0.13 -19.75
C LEU A 67 -4.22 0.76 -19.17
N ALA A 68 -4.26 0.99 -17.86
CA ALA A 68 -3.10 1.41 -17.10
C ALA A 68 -2.38 0.23 -16.44
N LEU A 69 -1.07 0.39 -16.28
CA LEU A 69 -0.18 -0.49 -15.54
C LEU A 69 0.63 0.36 -14.55
N ARG A 70 0.80 -0.15 -13.34
CA ARG A 70 1.85 0.33 -12.43
C ARG A 70 2.56 -0.86 -11.80
N VAL A 71 3.88 -0.78 -11.81
CA VAL A 71 4.76 -1.69 -11.11
C VAL A 71 5.54 -0.86 -10.09
N LEU A 72 5.51 -1.26 -8.83
CA LEU A 72 6.33 -0.67 -7.78
C LEU A 72 7.50 -1.63 -7.52
N HIS A 73 8.73 -1.18 -7.73
CA HIS A 73 9.94 -1.93 -7.41
C HIS A 73 10.45 -1.50 -6.03
N ILE A 74 10.46 -2.44 -5.08
CA ILE A 74 10.75 -2.17 -3.68
C ILE A 74 11.72 -3.18 -3.08
N ASP A 75 12.39 -2.82 -1.99
CA ASP A 75 13.17 -3.75 -1.19
C ASP A 75 12.33 -4.47 -0.10
N GLY A 76 12.97 -5.34 0.70
CA GLY A 76 12.32 -6.01 1.82
C GLY A 76 11.78 -5.09 2.92
N GLY A 77 12.28 -3.86 3.00
CA GLY A 77 11.80 -2.80 3.90
C GLY A 77 10.73 -1.90 3.28
N ARG A 78 10.21 -2.27 2.10
CA ARG A 78 9.24 -1.50 1.30
C ARG A 78 9.78 -0.13 0.87
N GLN A 79 11.09 0.05 0.82
CA GLN A 79 11.69 1.25 0.25
C GLN A 79 11.76 1.13 -1.27
N PRO A 80 11.53 2.22 -2.01
CA PRO A 80 11.58 2.19 -3.47
C PRO A 80 13.00 1.95 -3.99
N ILE A 81 13.10 1.20 -5.08
CA ILE A 81 14.35 0.99 -5.84
C ILE A 81 14.28 1.86 -7.10
N ALA A 82 14.97 2.99 -7.04
CA ALA A 82 14.96 4.03 -8.07
C ALA A 82 15.54 3.59 -9.41
N GLY A 83 15.08 4.23 -10.49
CA GLY A 83 15.70 4.14 -11.82
C GLY A 83 15.45 2.81 -12.54
N SER A 84 14.45 2.07 -12.07
CA SER A 84 14.05 0.79 -12.65
C SER A 84 13.30 0.97 -13.96
N ARG A 85 13.33 -0.06 -14.82
CA ARG A 85 12.49 -0.15 -16.02
C ARG A 85 11.79 -1.50 -16.02
N VAL A 86 10.56 -1.54 -16.51
CA VAL A 86 9.81 -2.78 -16.70
C VAL A 86 9.40 -2.95 -18.15
N ARG A 87 9.74 -4.08 -18.73
CA ARG A 87 9.20 -4.55 -20.01
C ARG A 87 7.96 -5.36 -19.76
N ALA A 88 6.84 -4.98 -20.39
CA ALA A 88 5.58 -5.68 -20.30
C ALA A 88 5.25 -6.39 -21.62
N THR A 89 4.90 -7.66 -21.53
CA THR A 89 4.46 -8.49 -22.67
C THR A 89 3.25 -9.31 -22.26
N VAL A 90 2.34 -9.60 -23.18
CA VAL A 90 1.22 -10.52 -22.95
C VAL A 90 1.42 -11.79 -23.75
N GLU A 91 1.19 -12.94 -23.11
CA GLU A 91 1.20 -14.25 -23.74
C GLU A 91 -0.22 -14.78 -23.90
N GLN A 92 -0.58 -15.21 -25.12
CA GLN A 92 -1.77 -16.00 -25.35
C GLN A 92 -1.53 -17.03 -26.46
N GLY A 93 -1.89 -18.29 -26.21
CA GLY A 93 -1.72 -19.37 -27.18
C GLY A 93 -0.26 -19.60 -27.61
N GLY A 94 0.71 -19.28 -26.73
CA GLY A 94 2.15 -19.37 -27.01
C GLY A 94 2.74 -18.20 -27.81
N ALA A 95 1.93 -17.21 -28.19
CA ALA A 95 2.41 -15.97 -28.81
C ALA A 95 2.68 -14.91 -27.73
N LEU A 96 3.86 -14.29 -27.77
CA LEU A 96 4.24 -13.16 -26.92
C LEU A 96 4.10 -11.85 -27.70
N LEU A 97 3.27 -10.94 -27.19
CA LEU A 97 3.01 -9.63 -27.80
C LEU A 97 3.50 -8.52 -26.86
N PRO A 98 4.27 -7.53 -27.34
CA PRO A 98 4.74 -6.44 -26.51
C PRO A 98 3.61 -5.47 -26.16
N LEU A 99 3.56 -5.03 -24.90
CA LEU A 99 2.66 -3.97 -24.42
C LEU A 99 3.37 -2.63 -24.26
N GLY A 100 4.68 -2.67 -23.98
CA GLY A 100 5.51 -1.47 -23.86
C GLY A 100 6.64 -1.64 -22.84
N ASP A 101 7.52 -0.63 -22.79
CA ASP A 101 8.53 -0.47 -21.76
C ASP A 101 8.15 0.74 -20.90
N PHE A 102 8.12 0.58 -19.58
CA PHE A 102 7.78 1.64 -18.63
C PHE A 102 9.00 1.94 -17.75
N ALA A 103 9.33 3.21 -17.59
CA ALA A 103 10.48 3.64 -16.80
C ALA A 103 10.04 4.26 -15.47
N ASP A 104 10.97 4.39 -14.52
CA ASP A 104 10.82 5.20 -13.31
C ASP A 104 11.57 6.54 -13.48
N PRO A 105 11.03 7.50 -14.27
CA PRO A 105 11.70 8.78 -14.51
C PRO A 105 11.77 9.67 -13.26
N ALA A 106 10.94 9.41 -12.25
CA ALA A 106 10.89 10.18 -11.01
C ALA A 106 11.79 9.62 -9.91
N GLU A 107 12.48 8.49 -10.15
CA GLU A 107 13.34 7.82 -9.16
C GLU A 107 12.61 7.47 -7.85
N ILE A 108 11.32 7.12 -7.95
CA ILE A 108 10.46 6.78 -6.81
C ILE A 108 10.11 5.30 -6.76
N GLY A 109 10.77 4.48 -7.59
CA GLY A 109 10.52 3.04 -7.69
C GLY A 109 9.17 2.70 -8.29
N ALA A 110 8.53 3.62 -9.05
CA ALA A 110 7.26 3.39 -9.70
C ALA A 110 7.40 3.50 -11.22
N MET A 111 7.20 2.39 -11.92
CA MET A 111 7.10 2.37 -13.39
C MET A 111 5.63 2.27 -13.74
N GLN A 112 5.09 3.25 -14.46
CA GLN A 112 3.66 3.32 -14.73
C GLN A 112 3.37 3.92 -16.10
N GLY A 113 2.17 3.69 -16.59
CA GLY A 113 1.70 4.30 -17.82
C GLY A 113 0.50 3.57 -18.40
N ARG A 114 0.17 3.94 -19.63
CA ARG A 114 -0.91 3.36 -20.42
C ARG A 114 -0.35 2.42 -21.49
N PHE A 115 -1.10 1.35 -21.77
CA PHE A 115 -0.89 0.49 -22.94
C PHE A 115 -2.21 0.21 -23.64
N GLU A 116 -2.13 -0.21 -24.90
CA GLU A 116 -3.28 -0.74 -25.64
C GLU A 116 -3.26 -2.27 -25.58
N VAL A 117 -4.39 -2.86 -25.23
CA VAL A 117 -4.57 -4.32 -25.25
C VAL A 117 -4.54 -4.78 -26.72
N PRO A 118 -3.65 -5.71 -27.12
CA PRO A 118 -3.65 -6.23 -28.48
C PRO A 118 -4.98 -6.90 -28.87
N ALA A 119 -5.16 -7.20 -30.15
CA ALA A 119 -6.30 -7.97 -30.65
C ALA A 119 -6.20 -9.45 -30.24
N LEU A 120 -6.37 -9.71 -28.94
CA LEU A 120 -6.32 -11.03 -28.31
C LEU A 120 -7.65 -11.77 -28.51
N ALA A 121 -7.60 -13.10 -28.49
CA ALA A 121 -8.80 -13.93 -28.46
C ALA A 121 -9.39 -13.93 -27.03
N LEU A 122 -10.70 -14.17 -26.92
CA LEU A 122 -11.33 -14.32 -25.60
C LEU A 122 -10.78 -15.55 -24.87
N GLY A 123 -10.59 -15.42 -23.55
CA GLY A 123 -10.09 -16.47 -22.68
C GLY A 123 -8.80 -16.10 -21.91
N PRO A 124 -8.13 -17.07 -21.28
CA PRO A 124 -6.98 -16.80 -20.44
C PRO A 124 -5.77 -16.29 -21.23
N ALA A 125 -5.01 -15.40 -20.61
CA ALA A 125 -3.72 -14.90 -21.07
C ALA A 125 -2.80 -14.66 -19.84
N ALA A 126 -1.52 -14.38 -20.09
CA ALA A 126 -0.56 -14.07 -19.03
C ALA A 126 0.20 -12.78 -19.33
N LEU A 127 0.15 -11.82 -18.40
CA LEU A 127 1.01 -10.63 -18.42
C LEU A 127 2.37 -11.01 -17.82
N HIS A 128 3.43 -10.93 -18.63
CA HIS A 128 4.81 -11.10 -18.20
C HIS A 128 5.47 -9.75 -18.02
N LEU A 129 6.10 -9.58 -16.86
CA LEU A 129 6.82 -8.38 -16.47
C LEU A 129 8.28 -8.74 -16.21
N GLU A 130 9.20 -8.01 -16.84
CA GLU A 130 10.63 -8.11 -16.60
C GLU A 130 11.16 -6.76 -16.14
N ILE A 131 11.55 -6.66 -14.87
CA ILE A 131 12.14 -5.47 -14.28
C ILE A 131 13.66 -5.54 -14.40
N GLU A 132 14.24 -4.50 -14.99
CA GLU A 132 15.67 -4.24 -15.06
C GLU A 132 16.04 -3.07 -14.14
N SER A 133 17.14 -3.20 -13.41
CA SER A 133 17.71 -2.14 -12.58
C SER A 133 19.24 -2.24 -12.59
N ALA A 134 19.95 -1.16 -12.26
CA ALA A 134 21.39 -1.08 -12.47
C ALA A 134 22.21 -2.09 -11.66
N ASP A 135 21.83 -2.32 -10.40
CA ASP A 135 22.65 -3.05 -9.42
C ASP A 135 22.05 -4.39 -8.99
N LEU A 136 20.90 -4.79 -9.54
CA LEU A 136 20.20 -6.00 -9.15
C LEU A 136 19.91 -6.90 -10.34
N PRO A 137 19.87 -8.23 -10.15
CA PRO A 137 19.52 -9.15 -11.23
C PRO A 137 18.07 -8.91 -11.67
N PRO A 138 17.75 -9.13 -12.97
CA PRO A 138 16.40 -8.93 -13.47
C PRO A 138 15.35 -9.72 -12.67
N LEU A 139 14.24 -9.06 -12.37
CA LEU A 139 13.11 -9.67 -11.67
C LEU A 139 11.99 -9.93 -12.67
N ARG A 140 11.49 -11.17 -12.69
CA ARG A 140 10.43 -11.59 -13.61
C ARG A 140 9.22 -12.07 -12.84
N GLU A 141 8.03 -11.68 -13.29
CA GLU A 141 6.75 -12.15 -12.76
C GLU A 141 5.77 -12.38 -13.92
N ALA A 142 4.93 -13.40 -13.79
CA ALA A 142 3.85 -13.69 -14.73
C ALA A 142 2.52 -13.63 -13.97
N ILE A 143 1.57 -12.86 -14.50
CA ILE A 143 0.28 -12.57 -13.87
C ILE A 143 -0.81 -13.08 -14.80
N ALA A 144 -1.71 -13.90 -14.26
CA ALA A 144 -2.86 -14.36 -15.01
C ALA A 144 -3.83 -13.20 -15.26
N VAL A 145 -4.26 -13.06 -16.52
CA VAL A 145 -5.29 -12.10 -16.94
C VAL A 145 -6.32 -12.81 -17.81
N GLU A 146 -7.54 -12.29 -17.86
CA GLU A 146 -8.64 -12.87 -18.65
C GLU A 146 -9.08 -11.90 -19.73
N VAL A 147 -9.08 -12.34 -20.99
CA VAL A 147 -9.59 -11.54 -22.10
C VAL A 147 -11.09 -11.80 -22.24
N VAL A 148 -11.89 -10.76 -22.08
CA VAL A 148 -13.35 -10.80 -22.04
C VAL A 148 -13.96 -9.88 -23.10
N ASP A 149 -15.18 -10.17 -23.51
CA ASP A 149 -15.94 -9.31 -24.44
C ASP A 149 -16.49 -8.07 -23.71
N ALA A 150 -16.98 -8.28 -22.49
CA ALA A 150 -17.50 -7.24 -21.62
C ALA A 150 -17.05 -7.47 -20.18
N ARG A 151 -16.78 -6.38 -19.46
CA ARG A 151 -16.44 -6.40 -18.03
C ARG A 151 -17.66 -6.00 -17.21
N PRO A 152 -17.92 -6.65 -16.06
CA PRO A 152 -18.92 -6.15 -15.13
C PRO A 152 -18.47 -4.79 -14.57
N PRO A 153 -19.38 -3.81 -14.41
CA PRO A 153 -19.04 -2.54 -13.79
C PRO A 153 -18.47 -2.74 -12.39
N ARG A 154 -17.31 -2.16 -12.13
CA ARG A 154 -16.69 -2.12 -10.80
C ARG A 154 -17.35 -1.02 -9.98
N GLN A 155 -17.84 -1.38 -8.80
CA GLN A 155 -18.28 -0.39 -7.81
C GLN A 155 -17.10 -0.06 -6.90
N GLY A 156 -16.83 1.24 -6.72
CA GLY A 156 -15.84 1.70 -5.76
C GLY A 156 -16.32 1.53 -4.33
N ASP A 157 -15.37 1.44 -3.40
CA ASP A 157 -15.66 1.38 -1.98
C ASP A 157 -16.23 2.71 -1.51
N LEU A 158 -17.41 2.65 -0.90
CA LEU A 158 -18.10 3.83 -0.41
C LEU A 158 -17.33 4.37 0.79
N THR A 159 -16.48 5.37 0.54
CA THR A 159 -15.71 6.00 1.60
C THR A 159 -16.60 6.98 2.34
N ILE A 160 -17.38 6.44 3.27
CA ILE A 160 -17.90 7.25 4.36
C ILE A 160 -16.67 7.59 5.18
N SER A 161 -16.18 8.82 5.05
CA SER A 161 -15.20 9.38 6.00
C SER A 161 -15.61 8.90 7.39
N THR A 162 -14.72 8.25 8.13
CA THR A 162 -14.99 7.76 9.50
C THR A 162 -15.58 8.85 10.40
N SER A 163 -15.40 10.11 10.01
CA SER A 163 -16.26 11.23 10.38
C SER A 163 -17.40 11.44 9.37
N ASN A 164 -18.61 11.03 9.75
CA ASN A 164 -19.87 11.40 9.07
C ASN A 164 -20.01 12.92 8.83
N LEU A 165 -19.19 13.77 9.48
CA LEU A 165 -19.24 15.23 9.48
C LEU A 165 -18.64 15.90 8.24
N ASN A 166 -17.95 15.19 7.36
CA ASN A 166 -17.53 15.79 6.08
C ASN A 166 -18.72 16.03 5.14
N TRP A 167 -19.77 15.23 5.31
CA TRP A 167 -21.09 15.36 4.67
C TRP A 167 -22.21 15.62 5.69
N GLY A 168 -21.83 15.74 6.97
CA GLY A 168 -22.72 15.57 8.11
C GLY A 168 -23.33 16.87 8.54
N ASP A 169 -24.51 17.12 7.99
CA ASP A 169 -25.54 17.98 8.53
C ASP A 169 -25.72 17.76 10.05
N ASN A 170 -25.11 18.61 10.88
CA ASN A 170 -25.33 18.61 12.33
C ASN A 170 -26.58 19.44 12.75
N THR A 171 -27.59 19.40 11.86
CA THR A 171 -29.04 19.42 12.03
C THR A 171 -29.68 20.41 13.00
N GLU A 172 -29.74 21.67 12.57
CA GLU A 172 -30.99 22.42 12.75
C GLU A 172 -32.10 21.81 11.85
N PRO A 173 -33.37 21.78 12.32
CA PRO A 173 -34.50 21.35 11.50
C PRO A 173 -34.62 22.22 10.24
N GLN A 174 -35.22 21.68 9.19
CA GLN A 174 -35.53 22.48 7.99
C GLN A 174 -36.53 23.58 8.37
N PRO A 175 -36.35 24.83 7.90
CA PRO A 175 -37.33 25.90 8.11
C PRO A 175 -38.66 25.57 7.42
N GLU A 176 -39.77 26.11 7.93
CA GLU A 176 -41.10 25.84 7.37
C GLU A 176 -41.19 26.31 5.91
N GLY A 177 -41.75 25.45 5.05
CA GLY A 177 -41.97 25.76 3.63
C GLY A 177 -40.70 25.90 2.78
N LEU A 178 -39.54 25.54 3.32
CA LEU A 178 -38.24 25.60 2.65
C LEU A 178 -37.43 24.35 2.95
N ARG A 179 -36.53 24.02 2.02
CA ARG A 179 -35.55 22.97 2.21
C ARG A 179 -34.19 23.48 1.74
N ILE A 180 -33.27 23.58 2.68
CA ILE A 180 -31.92 24.11 2.46
C ILE A 180 -30.94 22.95 2.59
N VAL A 181 -30.19 22.71 1.52
CA VAL A 181 -29.15 21.68 1.42
C VAL A 181 -27.84 22.35 1.07
N VAL A 182 -26.79 22.03 1.82
CA VAL A 182 -25.41 22.45 1.52
C VAL A 182 -24.57 21.21 1.37
N ARG A 183 -23.80 21.14 0.30
CA ARG A 183 -22.82 20.08 0.07
C ARG A 183 -21.56 20.66 -0.55
N PRO A 184 -20.36 20.17 -0.19
CA PRO A 184 -19.18 20.51 -0.95
C PRO A 184 -19.31 19.89 -2.36
N GLU A 185 -18.77 20.56 -3.38
CA GLU A 185 -18.73 20.02 -4.74
C GLU A 185 -17.87 18.75 -4.82
N ARG A 186 -16.92 18.56 -3.91
CA ARG A 186 -16.04 17.37 -3.83
C ARG A 186 -15.75 17.10 -2.37
N ARG A 187 -14.62 16.48 -2.03
CA ARG A 187 -14.17 16.45 -0.62
C ARG A 187 -13.85 17.89 -0.17
N LEU A 188 -14.37 18.26 1.00
CA LEU A 188 -13.96 19.48 1.68
C LEU A 188 -12.51 19.28 2.16
N LEU A 189 -11.57 20.14 1.78
CA LEU A 189 -10.15 20.01 2.10
C LEU A 189 -9.55 21.33 2.58
N ALA A 190 -9.03 21.34 3.80
CA ALA A 190 -8.25 22.45 4.33
C ALA A 190 -6.93 22.62 3.54
N GLY A 191 -6.49 23.86 3.38
CA GLY A 191 -5.33 24.25 2.59
C GLY A 191 -5.59 24.38 1.08
N PHE A 192 -6.81 24.15 0.61
CA PHE A 192 -7.21 24.26 -0.80
C PHE A 192 -8.42 25.17 -1.00
N ASP A 193 -8.64 25.57 -2.24
CA ASP A 193 -9.93 26.10 -2.66
C ASP A 193 -11.00 25.00 -2.62
N ASN A 194 -12.18 25.40 -2.15
CA ASN A 194 -13.35 24.56 -2.04
C ASN A 194 -14.55 25.30 -2.63
N THR A 195 -15.44 24.57 -3.29
CA THR A 195 -16.75 25.07 -3.71
C THR A 195 -17.81 24.47 -2.80
N LEU A 196 -18.60 25.33 -2.16
CA LEU A 196 -19.81 24.96 -1.44
C LEU A 196 -21.00 25.15 -2.37
N MET A 197 -21.76 24.08 -2.57
CA MET A 197 -22.96 24.07 -3.37
C MET A 197 -24.16 24.16 -2.44
N ILE A 198 -24.99 25.16 -2.64
CA ILE A 198 -26.19 25.43 -1.83
C ILE A 198 -27.39 25.26 -2.73
N ARG A 199 -28.34 24.43 -2.31
CA ARG A 199 -29.62 24.25 -2.98
C ARG A 199 -30.75 24.63 -2.05
N VAL A 200 -31.64 25.49 -2.54
CA VAL A 200 -32.88 25.88 -1.87
C VAL A 200 -34.06 25.42 -2.71
N THR A 201 -34.92 24.60 -2.13
CA THR A 201 -36.20 24.18 -2.73
C THR A 201 -37.33 24.42 -1.75
N ASP A 202 -38.57 24.26 -2.21
CA ASP A 202 -39.67 23.96 -1.32
C ASP A 202 -39.64 22.46 -0.89
N PRO A 203 -40.52 22.03 0.04
CA PRO A 203 -40.62 20.63 0.46
C PRO A 203 -41.07 19.67 -0.65
N ALA A 204 -41.68 20.16 -1.73
CA ALA A 204 -42.07 19.37 -2.89
C ALA A 204 -40.94 19.21 -3.92
N GLY A 205 -39.76 19.81 -3.67
CA GLY A 205 -38.60 19.76 -4.56
C GLY A 205 -38.61 20.81 -5.67
N ALA A 206 -39.53 21.79 -5.65
CA ALA A 206 -39.52 22.88 -6.61
C ALA A 206 -38.38 23.87 -6.29
N PRO A 207 -37.55 24.26 -7.28
CA PRO A 207 -36.50 25.26 -7.10
C PRO A 207 -36.99 26.58 -6.52
N HIS A 208 -36.32 27.09 -5.49
CA HIS A 208 -36.54 28.43 -4.98
C HIS A 208 -35.88 29.48 -5.89
N ARG A 209 -36.54 30.62 -6.10
CA ARG A 209 -36.02 31.77 -6.85
C ARG A 209 -36.08 33.01 -5.99
N GLY A 210 -35.03 33.25 -5.24
CA GLY A 210 -34.93 34.36 -4.30
C GLY A 210 -33.52 34.49 -3.76
N ASP A 211 -33.33 35.48 -2.90
CA ASP A 211 -32.00 35.85 -2.42
C ASP A 211 -31.58 34.98 -1.24
N VAL A 212 -30.29 34.65 -1.21
CA VAL A 212 -29.65 33.85 -0.18
C VAL A 212 -28.42 34.58 0.32
N GLU A 213 -28.31 34.67 1.65
CA GLU A 213 -27.09 35.07 2.35
C GLU A 213 -26.40 33.85 2.95
N VAL A 214 -25.09 33.78 2.79
CA VAL A 214 -24.25 32.74 3.38
C VAL A 214 -23.32 33.40 4.37
N ALA A 215 -23.44 33.05 5.64
CA ALA A 215 -22.66 33.63 6.72
C ALA A 215 -21.74 32.58 7.37
N LEU A 216 -20.55 33.00 7.80
CA LEU A 216 -19.56 32.12 8.44
C LEU A 216 -19.70 32.17 9.97
N VAL A 217 -20.24 31.10 10.56
CA VAL A 217 -20.43 30.99 12.01
C VAL A 217 -19.14 30.55 12.71
N GLY A 218 -18.38 29.66 12.08
CA GLY A 218 -17.17 29.07 12.67
C GLY A 218 -16.19 28.55 11.61
N GLY A 219 -14.91 28.50 11.98
CA GLY A 219 -13.82 28.17 11.06
C GLY A 219 -13.22 29.41 10.38
N GLU A 220 -12.42 29.18 9.35
CA GLU A 220 -11.79 30.20 8.52
C GLU A 220 -11.90 29.82 7.04
N PHE A 221 -12.59 30.67 6.27
CA PHE A 221 -12.89 30.45 4.86
C PHE A 221 -12.81 31.78 4.11
N MET A 222 -12.25 31.78 2.90
CA MET A 222 -11.99 33.00 2.12
C MET A 222 -11.13 34.04 2.88
N GLY A 223 -10.24 33.58 3.77
CA GLY A 223 -9.44 34.44 4.65
C GLY A 223 -10.24 35.18 5.71
N ILE A 224 -11.52 34.83 5.91
CA ILE A 224 -12.41 35.41 6.92
C ILE A 224 -12.57 34.40 8.04
N ARG A 225 -12.49 34.87 9.30
CA ARG A 225 -12.74 34.05 10.49
C ARG A 225 -14.19 34.16 10.93
N GLY A 226 -14.82 33.02 11.18
CA GLY A 226 -16.20 32.93 11.63
C GLY A 226 -16.40 33.47 13.05
N SER A 227 -17.61 33.94 13.32
CA SER A 227 -18.02 34.42 14.64
C SER A 227 -19.47 34.02 14.91
N VAL A 228 -19.73 33.44 16.08
CA VAL A 228 -21.08 33.01 16.47
C VAL A 228 -21.99 34.21 16.77
N SER A 229 -21.45 35.26 17.39
CA SER A 229 -22.24 36.43 17.82
C SER A 229 -22.48 37.43 16.69
N ALA A 230 -21.59 37.47 15.70
CA ALA A 230 -21.71 38.34 14.53
C ALA A 230 -21.12 37.63 13.29
N PRO A 231 -21.81 36.63 12.73
CA PRO A 231 -21.31 35.86 11.59
C PRO A 231 -21.06 36.77 10.37
N PRO A 232 -19.82 36.90 9.87
CA PRO A 232 -19.57 37.67 8.65
C PRO A 232 -20.22 37.01 7.43
N ILE A 233 -20.74 37.84 6.52
CA ILE A 233 -21.34 37.37 5.26
C ILE A 233 -20.22 37.01 4.28
N LEU A 234 -20.23 35.76 3.82
CA LEU A 234 -19.35 35.24 2.78
C LEU A 234 -19.86 35.59 1.38
N ALA A 235 -21.18 35.48 1.19
CA ALA A 235 -21.82 35.73 -0.09
C ALA A 235 -23.27 36.21 0.09
N HIS A 236 -23.70 37.06 -0.84
CA HIS A 236 -25.09 37.42 -1.08
C HIS A 236 -25.37 37.14 -2.56
N ALA A 237 -26.30 36.24 -2.86
CA ALA A 237 -26.58 35.82 -4.23
C ALA A 237 -28.06 35.43 -4.40
N THR A 238 -28.59 35.64 -5.60
CA THR A 238 -29.90 35.13 -5.99
C THR A 238 -29.77 33.69 -6.49
N CYS A 239 -30.64 32.79 -6.03
CA CYS A 239 -30.74 31.44 -6.57
C CYS A 239 -31.04 31.46 -8.07
N ASP A 240 -30.35 30.59 -8.83
CA ASP A 240 -30.63 30.38 -10.26
C ASP A 240 -31.99 29.68 -10.49
N ARG A 241 -32.32 29.35 -11.75
CA ARG A 241 -33.57 28.66 -12.08
C ARG A 241 -33.72 27.29 -11.43
N LEU A 242 -32.62 26.68 -10.99
CA LEU A 242 -32.53 25.39 -10.31
C LEU A 242 -32.42 25.54 -8.80
N GLY A 243 -32.49 26.75 -8.26
CA GLY A 243 -32.42 26.96 -6.81
C GLY A 243 -31.00 26.85 -6.28
N LEU A 244 -29.98 26.95 -7.13
CA LEU A 244 -28.58 26.75 -6.78
C LEU A 244 -27.85 28.08 -6.53
N VAL A 245 -26.93 28.06 -5.57
CA VAL A 245 -25.93 29.09 -5.29
C VAL A 245 -24.60 28.41 -5.02
N MET A 246 -23.51 28.97 -5.53
CA MET A 246 -22.16 28.46 -5.33
C MET A 246 -21.31 29.49 -4.58
N VAL A 247 -20.59 29.04 -3.55
CA VAL A 247 -19.61 29.86 -2.83
C VAL A 247 -18.25 29.19 -2.92
N LYS A 248 -17.28 29.85 -3.55
CA LYS A 248 -15.93 29.32 -3.75
C LYS A 248 -14.91 30.10 -2.93
N GLY A 249 -13.98 29.40 -2.31
CA GLY A 249 -12.84 30.02 -1.65
C GLY A 249 -11.90 29.06 -0.94
N PRO A 250 -10.75 29.55 -0.45
CA PRO A 250 -9.81 28.75 0.32
C PRO A 250 -10.39 28.42 1.70
N LEU A 251 -10.24 27.17 2.11
CA LEU A 251 -10.52 26.72 3.48
C LEU A 251 -9.21 26.61 4.25
N THR A 252 -9.07 27.34 5.36
CA THR A 252 -7.87 27.27 6.21
C THR A 252 -8.07 26.34 7.41
N SER A 253 -9.31 26.16 7.85
CA SER A 253 -9.65 25.40 9.06
C SER A 253 -10.15 23.98 8.79
N GLU A 254 -9.88 23.06 9.72
CA GLU A 254 -10.40 21.68 9.69
C GLU A 254 -11.92 21.59 9.87
N ILE A 255 -12.54 22.63 10.45
CA ILE A 255 -13.99 22.70 10.67
C ILE A 255 -14.50 23.94 9.95
N LEU A 256 -15.61 23.80 9.24
CA LEU A 256 -16.34 24.88 8.59
C LEU A 256 -17.77 24.90 9.11
N GLU A 257 -18.21 26.01 9.71
CA GLU A 257 -19.59 26.18 10.15
C GLU A 257 -20.20 27.40 9.47
N ILE A 258 -21.26 27.18 8.68
CA ILE A 258 -21.95 28.23 7.93
C ILE A 258 -23.42 28.28 8.29
N GLU A 259 -24.02 29.45 8.14
CA GLU A 259 -25.46 29.68 8.22
C GLU A 259 -25.94 30.16 6.86
N VAL A 260 -26.93 29.47 6.29
CA VAL A 260 -27.60 29.88 5.06
C VAL A 260 -28.92 30.53 5.44
N ARG A 261 -29.18 31.73 4.92
CA ARG A 261 -30.39 32.52 5.18
C ARG A 261 -31.09 32.79 3.86
N VAL A 262 -32.36 32.42 3.76
CA VAL A 262 -33.23 32.76 2.61
C VAL A 262 -33.93 34.09 2.93
N VAL A 263 -33.80 35.05 2.03
CA VAL A 263 -34.22 36.45 2.23
C VAL A 263 -35.36 36.80 1.29
N ASP A 264 -36.31 37.61 1.77
CA ASP A 264 -37.40 38.12 0.92
C ASP A 264 -36.89 39.17 -0.09
N PRO A 265 -37.29 39.09 -1.37
CA PRO A 265 -36.82 40.00 -2.40
C PRO A 265 -37.31 41.44 -2.16
N GLY A 266 -36.42 42.42 -2.32
CA GLY A 266 -36.77 43.85 -2.36
C GLY A 266 -36.78 44.61 -1.03
N VAL A 267 -36.24 44.03 0.06
CA VAL A 267 -36.16 44.68 1.38
C VAL A 267 -34.69 44.97 1.75
N VAL A 268 -34.40 46.19 2.23
CA VAL A 268 -33.03 46.68 2.52
C VAL A 268 -32.36 45.89 3.66
N LEU A 269 -31.07 45.59 3.48
CA LEU A 269 -30.30 44.51 4.14
C LEU A 269 -29.86 44.75 5.60
N THR A 270 -30.70 45.28 6.49
CA THR A 270 -30.28 45.58 7.88
C THR A 270 -31.03 44.88 9.01
N ASP A 271 -32.22 44.28 8.82
CA ASP A 271 -33.03 43.72 9.93
C ASP A 271 -33.25 42.20 9.83
N ASP A 272 -33.23 41.48 10.96
CA ASP A 272 -33.56 40.02 11.03
C ASP A 272 -34.98 39.69 10.56
N ALA A 273 -35.86 40.69 10.48
CA ALA A 273 -37.25 40.56 10.02
C ALA A 273 -37.40 40.13 8.55
N ARG A 274 -36.31 40.09 7.77
CA ARG A 274 -36.28 39.72 6.34
C ARG A 274 -35.97 38.24 6.06
N ILE A 275 -35.63 37.47 7.10
CA ILE A 275 -35.21 36.08 6.96
C ILE A 275 -36.43 35.17 6.95
N ARG A 276 -36.77 34.62 5.77
CA ARG A 276 -37.85 33.65 5.61
C ARG A 276 -37.51 32.29 6.24
N GLY A 277 -36.24 31.92 6.20
CA GLY A 277 -35.74 30.70 6.81
C GLY A 277 -34.22 30.74 6.91
N ARG A 278 -33.68 30.09 7.94
CA ARG A 278 -32.24 29.91 8.09
C ARG A 278 -31.90 28.50 8.51
N ARG A 279 -30.68 28.08 8.22
CA ARG A 279 -30.16 26.77 8.61
C ARG A 279 -28.65 26.79 8.76
N ARG A 280 -28.16 26.23 9.86
CA ARG A 280 -26.73 26.04 10.11
C ARG A 280 -26.22 24.68 9.65
N PHE A 281 -24.99 24.68 9.17
CA PHE A 281 -24.27 23.51 8.68
C PHE A 281 -22.88 23.50 9.29
N ARG A 282 -22.47 22.36 9.84
CA ARG A 282 -21.11 22.14 10.35
C ARG A 282 -20.48 21.00 9.55
N MET A 283 -19.42 21.30 8.83
CA MET A 283 -18.66 20.36 8.02
C MET A 283 -17.24 20.21 8.57
N VAL A 284 -16.63 19.04 8.35
CA VAL A 284 -15.25 18.74 8.75
C VAL A 284 -14.44 18.40 7.51
N SER A 285 -13.29 19.04 7.35
CA SER A 285 -12.33 18.76 6.29
C SER A 285 -11.93 17.29 6.30
N PHE A 286 -11.82 16.70 5.11
CA PHE A 286 -11.16 15.42 4.94
C PHE A 286 -9.66 15.57 5.22
N ALA A 287 -9.03 14.55 5.80
CA ALA A 287 -7.59 14.50 6.02
C ALA A 287 -6.81 14.19 4.72
N GLY A 288 -7.22 14.80 3.61
CA GLY A 288 -6.57 14.68 2.31
C GLY A 288 -5.58 15.82 2.09
N ALA A 289 -4.58 15.59 1.25
CA ALA A 289 -3.52 16.56 0.99
C ALA A 289 -3.25 16.76 -0.51
N VAL A 290 -4.19 16.32 -1.36
CA VAL A 290 -4.18 16.45 -2.81
C VAL A 290 -5.50 17.07 -3.26
N ARG A 291 -5.46 17.93 -4.28
CA ARG A 291 -6.61 18.46 -5.01
C ARG A 291 -6.39 18.25 -6.51
N LEU A 292 -7.40 17.78 -7.21
CA LEU A 292 -7.43 17.74 -8.67
C LEU A 292 -8.28 18.88 -9.21
N GLU A 293 -8.02 19.37 -10.41
CA GLU A 293 -8.86 20.34 -11.10
C GLU A 293 -8.95 20.00 -12.58
N SER A 294 -10.10 20.28 -13.18
CA SER A 294 -10.29 20.25 -14.64
C SER A 294 -10.78 21.59 -15.14
N ASP A 295 -10.49 21.89 -16.41
CA ASP A 295 -11.02 23.07 -17.12
C ASP A 295 -12.52 22.94 -17.42
N ARG A 296 -13.03 21.72 -17.52
CA ARG A 296 -14.44 21.40 -17.81
C ARG A 296 -14.92 20.17 -17.05
N SER A 297 -16.24 20.07 -16.82
CA SER A 297 -16.86 18.90 -16.17
C SER A 297 -17.51 17.91 -17.14
N ALA A 298 -17.58 18.27 -18.43
CA ALA A 298 -18.05 17.37 -19.49
C ALA A 298 -17.39 17.63 -20.84
N LEU A 299 -17.38 16.58 -21.65
CA LEU A 299 -16.85 16.59 -23.00
C LEU A 299 -17.47 15.48 -23.86
N GLN A 300 -17.32 15.60 -25.17
CA GLN A 300 -17.67 14.56 -26.12
C GLN A 300 -16.54 13.54 -26.27
N PRO A 301 -16.83 12.28 -26.68
CA PRO A 301 -15.80 11.30 -26.97
C PRO A 301 -14.75 11.83 -27.95
N GLY A 302 -13.47 11.60 -27.64
CA GLY A 302 -12.34 12.04 -28.46
C GLY A 302 -11.89 13.48 -28.19
N GLU A 303 -12.62 14.26 -27.40
CA GLU A 303 -12.14 15.56 -26.94
C GLU A 303 -11.06 15.42 -25.86
N THR A 304 -10.31 16.50 -25.70
CA THR A 304 -9.25 16.64 -24.68
C THR A 304 -9.72 17.61 -23.59
N LEU A 305 -9.34 17.33 -22.35
CA LEU A 305 -9.49 18.24 -21.23
C LEU A 305 -8.15 18.46 -20.51
N GLU A 306 -8.04 19.57 -19.81
CA GLU A 306 -6.85 19.91 -19.04
C GLU A 306 -7.06 19.48 -17.58
N LEU A 307 -6.14 18.67 -17.05
CA LEU A 307 -6.17 18.17 -15.68
C LEU A 307 -4.96 18.68 -14.90
N ALA A 308 -5.21 19.31 -13.78
CA ALA A 308 -4.19 19.73 -12.83
C ALA A 308 -4.31 18.97 -11.51
N GLY A 309 -3.18 18.81 -10.83
CA GLY A 309 -3.12 18.26 -9.48
C GLY A 309 -2.24 19.13 -8.59
N TYR A 310 -2.68 19.31 -7.35
CA TYR A 310 -2.04 20.17 -6.37
C TYR A 310 -1.88 19.40 -5.07
N GLY A 311 -0.71 19.52 -4.46
CA GLY A 311 -0.39 18.86 -3.20
C GLY A 311 0.01 19.85 -2.11
N LEU A 312 -0.39 19.60 -0.86
CA LEU A 312 0.12 20.38 0.28
C LEU A 312 1.61 20.14 0.52
N ARG A 313 2.11 18.95 0.15
CA ARG A 313 3.52 18.57 0.23
C ARG A 313 4.14 18.68 -1.16
N ARG A 314 4.83 19.80 -1.42
CA ARG A 314 5.44 20.11 -2.73
C ARG A 314 6.42 19.04 -3.24
N ALA A 315 7.16 18.41 -2.34
CA ALA A 315 8.20 17.44 -2.69
C ALA A 315 7.68 16.01 -2.92
N ARG A 316 6.39 15.74 -2.67
CA ARG A 316 5.83 14.39 -2.85
C ARG A 316 5.16 14.26 -4.22
N PRO A 317 5.38 13.14 -4.94
CA PRO A 317 4.69 12.86 -6.19
C PRO A 317 3.20 12.65 -5.92
N ILE A 318 2.35 13.17 -6.80
CA ILE A 318 0.91 12.97 -6.78
C ILE A 318 0.58 12.01 -7.92
N PHE A 319 0.06 10.85 -7.55
CA PHE A 319 -0.47 9.88 -8.49
C PHE A 319 -1.87 10.30 -8.89
N VAL A 320 -2.16 10.22 -10.19
CA VAL A 320 -3.48 10.50 -10.75
C VAL A 320 -3.90 9.32 -11.60
N ASP A 321 -4.88 8.59 -11.11
CA ASP A 321 -5.45 7.43 -11.77
C ASP A 321 -6.77 7.80 -12.41
N LEU A 322 -7.01 7.33 -13.63
CA LEU A 322 -8.22 7.61 -14.39
C LEU A 322 -9.00 6.31 -14.59
N HIS A 323 -10.26 6.35 -14.18
CA HIS A 323 -11.18 5.23 -14.25
C HIS A 323 -12.27 5.49 -15.27
N GLY A 324 -12.52 4.52 -16.15
CA GLY A 324 -13.55 4.59 -17.18
C GLY A 324 -14.98 4.41 -16.63
N PRO A 325 -16.00 4.48 -17.51
CA PRO A 325 -17.41 4.35 -17.14
C PRO A 325 -17.79 3.05 -16.41
N ASP A 326 -17.09 1.95 -16.71
CA ASP A 326 -17.23 0.65 -16.07
C ASP A 326 -16.35 0.52 -14.80
N GLY A 327 -15.63 1.57 -14.42
CA GLY A 327 -14.70 1.57 -13.30
C GLY A 327 -13.34 0.93 -13.61
N ALA A 328 -13.06 0.55 -14.86
CA ALA A 328 -11.75 0.07 -15.29
C ALA A 328 -10.68 1.15 -15.10
N TRP A 329 -9.49 0.79 -14.61
CA TRP A 329 -8.34 1.68 -14.59
C TRP A 329 -7.71 1.78 -15.99
N ILE A 330 -8.06 2.87 -16.68
CA ILE A 330 -7.80 3.05 -18.12
C ILE A 330 -6.55 3.88 -18.40
N ASP A 331 -6.14 4.73 -17.45
CA ASP A 331 -5.00 5.63 -17.64
C ASP A 331 -4.41 6.07 -16.30
N THR A 332 -3.17 6.56 -16.33
CA THR A 332 -2.46 7.12 -15.19
C THR A 332 -1.48 8.18 -15.69
N PHE A 333 -1.30 9.25 -14.91
CA PHE A 333 -0.34 10.28 -15.28
C PHE A 333 1.09 9.77 -15.14
N ASP A 334 1.83 9.71 -16.23
CA ASP A 334 3.25 9.32 -16.25
C ASP A 334 4.10 10.45 -16.87
N PRO A 335 5.12 10.97 -16.15
CA PRO A 335 5.43 10.72 -14.74
C PRO A 335 4.31 11.21 -13.80
N PRO A 336 4.25 10.75 -12.53
CA PRO A 336 3.38 11.36 -11.52
C PRO A 336 3.56 12.88 -11.45
N LEU A 337 2.49 13.59 -11.06
CA LEU A 337 2.55 15.05 -10.93
C LEU A 337 3.48 15.45 -9.78
N SER A 338 4.19 16.56 -9.92
CA SER A 338 5.09 17.09 -8.89
C SER A 338 4.81 18.57 -8.59
N GLY A 339 4.66 18.88 -7.30
CA GLY A 339 4.48 20.26 -6.85
C GLY A 339 3.25 20.96 -7.42
N ARG A 340 3.46 22.12 -8.06
CA ARG A 340 2.44 22.89 -8.78
C ARG A 340 2.89 23.03 -10.24
N GLU A 341 2.72 21.95 -10.98
CA GLU A 341 2.93 21.97 -12.42
C GLU A 341 1.70 22.50 -13.17
N PRO A 342 1.86 22.95 -14.43
CA PRO A 342 0.73 23.31 -15.28
C PRO A 342 -0.24 22.14 -15.46
N PRO A 343 -1.53 22.41 -15.77
CA PRO A 343 -2.45 21.38 -16.22
C PRO A 343 -1.84 20.56 -17.38
N ARG A 344 -2.12 19.26 -17.38
CA ARG A 344 -1.74 18.35 -18.46
C ARG A 344 -2.98 17.99 -19.29
N PRO A 345 -2.84 17.91 -20.63
CA PRO A 345 -3.92 17.44 -21.48
C PRO A 345 -4.15 15.95 -21.27
N TRP A 346 -5.42 15.55 -21.20
CA TRP A 346 -5.84 14.15 -21.26
C TRP A 346 -7.03 13.99 -22.22
N SER A 347 -7.02 12.94 -23.03
CA SER A 347 -8.01 12.71 -24.09
C SER A 347 -8.94 11.55 -23.76
N THR A 348 -10.22 11.74 -24.07
CA THR A 348 -11.25 10.70 -24.01
C THR A 348 -11.30 9.83 -25.27
N ALA A 349 -10.25 9.85 -26.09
CA ALA A 349 -10.16 9.00 -27.27
C ALA A 349 -10.36 7.52 -26.89
N ALA A 350 -11.20 6.84 -27.67
CA ALA A 350 -11.63 5.45 -27.46
C ALA A 350 -12.48 5.18 -26.20
N LEU A 351 -13.00 6.23 -25.53
CA LEU A 351 -13.97 6.05 -24.46
C LEU A 351 -15.41 6.11 -24.95
N GLU A 352 -16.22 5.24 -24.37
CA GLU A 352 -17.68 5.30 -24.48
C GLU A 352 -18.24 6.44 -23.62
N ALA A 353 -19.50 6.81 -23.88
CA ALA A 353 -20.19 7.78 -23.04
C ALA A 353 -20.42 7.21 -21.63
N GLY A 354 -20.28 8.06 -20.61
CA GLY A 354 -20.39 7.67 -19.21
C GLY A 354 -19.61 8.61 -18.29
N PHE A 355 -19.15 8.08 -17.15
CA PHE A 355 -18.37 8.86 -16.18
C PHE A 355 -16.92 8.42 -16.18
N VAL A 356 -16.03 9.40 -16.25
CA VAL A 356 -14.62 9.21 -15.94
C VAL A 356 -14.40 9.72 -14.53
N GLN A 357 -13.75 8.91 -13.70
CA GLN A 357 -13.35 9.30 -12.34
C GLN A 357 -11.83 9.40 -12.28
N ALA A 358 -11.33 10.59 -11.95
CA ALA A 358 -9.94 10.84 -11.63
C ALA A 358 -9.72 10.76 -10.12
N GLU A 359 -8.73 9.99 -9.70
CA GLU A 359 -8.35 9.79 -8.30
C GLU A 359 -6.92 10.28 -8.07
N GLY A 360 -6.77 11.26 -7.17
CA GLY A 360 -5.49 11.90 -6.89
C GLY A 360 -4.99 11.61 -5.48
N TYR A 361 -3.80 11.04 -5.31
CA TYR A 361 -3.29 10.65 -4.00
C TYR A 361 -1.75 10.63 -3.90
N TYR A 362 -1.23 10.56 -2.67
CA TYR A 362 0.22 10.47 -2.40
C TYR A 362 0.75 9.05 -2.25
N PHE A 363 -0.09 8.12 -1.81
CA PHE A 363 0.32 6.79 -1.36
C PHE A 363 -0.28 5.71 -2.27
N THR A 364 0.57 4.95 -2.95
CA THR A 364 0.15 3.89 -3.89
C THR A 364 -0.25 2.58 -3.20
N ASN A 365 0.12 2.42 -1.93
CA ASN A 365 -0.19 1.25 -1.12
C ASN A 365 -1.56 1.32 -0.41
N ASP A 366 -2.11 2.52 -0.26
CA ASP A 366 -3.45 2.73 0.30
C ASP A 366 -4.10 4.02 -0.27
N PRO A 367 -4.53 3.97 -1.54
CA PRO A 367 -5.10 5.13 -2.22
C PRO A 367 -6.43 5.59 -1.58
N GLY A 368 -7.17 4.69 -0.92
CA GLY A 368 -8.45 4.95 -0.25
C GLY A 368 -8.43 6.09 0.76
N GLU A 369 -7.37 6.15 1.58
CA GLU A 369 -7.26 7.11 2.68
C GLU A 369 -6.84 8.52 2.25
N SER A 370 -6.29 8.70 1.05
CA SER A 370 -5.72 9.99 0.60
C SER A 370 -6.22 10.46 -0.77
N ALA A 371 -7.20 9.78 -1.36
CA ALA A 371 -7.75 10.12 -2.67
C ALA A 371 -8.62 11.38 -2.66
N GLU A 372 -8.27 12.36 -3.50
CA GLU A 372 -9.22 13.33 -4.05
C GLU A 372 -9.95 12.70 -5.23
N ILE A 373 -11.23 13.05 -5.39
CA ILE A 373 -12.07 12.52 -6.47
C ILE A 373 -12.59 13.66 -7.33
N LEU A 374 -12.31 13.59 -8.63
CA LEU A 374 -12.86 14.45 -9.66
C LEU A 374 -13.63 13.60 -10.67
N ARG A 375 -14.86 14.00 -11.00
CA ARG A 375 -15.72 13.28 -11.95
C ARG A 375 -15.99 14.13 -13.16
N ILE A 376 -15.88 13.50 -14.31
CA ILE A 376 -16.05 14.13 -15.62
C ILE A 376 -17.06 13.29 -16.40
N GLN A 377 -18.01 13.95 -17.05
CA GLN A 377 -18.96 13.25 -17.90
C GLN A 377 -18.47 13.22 -19.35
N VAL A 378 -18.41 12.02 -19.93
CA VAL A 378 -18.29 11.81 -21.37
C VAL A 378 -19.71 11.65 -21.94
N THR A 379 -20.13 12.51 -22.85
CA THR A 379 -21.51 12.55 -23.35
C THR A 379 -21.58 12.65 -24.87
N GLN A 380 -22.55 11.97 -25.48
CA GLN A 380 -22.77 12.05 -26.93
C GLN A 380 -23.43 13.38 -27.34
N ALA A 381 -24.23 13.98 -26.44
CA ALA A 381 -24.84 15.29 -26.69
C ALA A 381 -23.81 16.42 -26.54
N SER A 382 -24.14 17.64 -26.98
CA SER A 382 -23.27 18.79 -26.67
C SER A 382 -23.24 19.02 -25.16
N PRO A 383 -22.06 19.26 -24.52
CA PRO A 383 -21.97 19.47 -23.08
C PRO A 383 -22.84 20.61 -22.54
N GLY A 384 -23.13 21.63 -23.36
CA GLY A 384 -24.00 22.76 -23.00
C GLY A 384 -25.50 22.50 -23.19
N ASP A 385 -25.89 21.36 -23.76
CA ASP A 385 -27.30 21.03 -23.99
C ASP A 385 -27.89 20.31 -22.77
N ALA A 386 -29.12 20.65 -22.38
CA ALA A 386 -29.80 20.00 -21.25
C ALA A 386 -29.94 18.48 -21.42
N ALA A 387 -30.07 18.00 -22.67
CA ALA A 387 -30.12 16.56 -22.99
C ALA A 387 -28.87 15.80 -22.52
N SER A 388 -27.73 16.48 -22.39
CA SER A 388 -26.51 15.88 -21.90
C SER A 388 -26.57 15.52 -20.41
N LEU A 389 -27.52 16.05 -19.63
CA LEU A 389 -27.66 15.75 -18.20
C LEU A 389 -28.34 14.41 -17.92
N GLY A 390 -29.07 13.83 -18.89
CA GLY A 390 -29.87 12.61 -18.71
C GLY A 390 -29.11 11.46 -18.01
N PRO A 391 -27.95 11.03 -18.52
CA PRO A 391 -27.15 9.97 -17.89
C PRO A 391 -26.70 10.31 -16.46
N VAL A 392 -26.42 11.59 -16.17
CA VAL A 392 -26.04 12.05 -14.81
C VAL A 392 -27.22 11.99 -13.86
N ILE A 393 -28.39 12.36 -14.34
CA ILE A 393 -29.65 12.28 -13.57
C ILE A 393 -29.98 10.83 -13.26
N GLU A 394 -29.89 9.93 -14.25
CA GLU A 394 -30.10 8.49 -14.06
C GLU A 394 -29.13 7.91 -13.03
N ARG A 395 -27.83 8.21 -13.16
CA ARG A 395 -26.84 7.78 -12.17
C ARG A 395 -27.15 8.32 -10.78
N TYR A 396 -27.54 9.58 -10.66
CA TYR A 396 -27.89 10.16 -9.37
C TYR A 396 -29.13 9.47 -8.77
N ARG A 397 -30.13 9.09 -9.58
CA ARG A 397 -31.31 8.32 -9.16
C ARG A 397 -30.94 6.96 -8.59
N GLU A 398 -30.07 6.20 -9.26
CA GLU A 398 -29.59 4.90 -8.75
C GLU A 398 -28.99 5.05 -7.34
N LEU A 399 -28.25 6.13 -7.11
CA LEU A 399 -27.61 6.38 -5.82
C LEU A 399 -28.58 6.88 -4.75
N LEU A 400 -29.79 7.33 -5.09
CA LEU A 400 -30.82 7.68 -4.08
C LEU A 400 -31.22 6.44 -3.25
N GLU A 401 -30.98 5.24 -3.76
CA GLU A 401 -31.25 3.97 -3.07
C GLU A 401 -30.15 3.54 -2.08
N LEU A 402 -28.97 4.17 -2.13
CA LEU A 402 -27.85 3.80 -1.26
C LEU A 402 -28.06 4.31 0.18
N PRO A 403 -27.53 3.62 1.20
CA PRO A 403 -27.54 4.10 2.58
C PRO A 403 -26.97 5.52 2.69
N ARG A 404 -27.69 6.41 3.38
CA ARG A 404 -27.29 7.82 3.56
C ARG A 404 -26.99 8.11 5.02
N VAL A 405 -26.03 9.03 5.19
CA VAL A 405 -25.56 9.52 6.50
C VAL A 405 -26.34 10.78 6.93
N GLU A 406 -27.00 11.44 5.98
CA GLU A 406 -27.75 12.69 6.17
C GLU A 406 -29.04 12.44 6.97
N ARG A 407 -29.12 12.97 8.19
CA ARG A 407 -30.25 12.77 9.13
C ARG A 407 -31.60 13.26 8.60
N ALA A 408 -31.61 14.29 7.75
CA ALA A 408 -32.83 14.89 7.20
C ALA A 408 -33.04 14.58 5.71
N PHE A 409 -32.37 13.54 5.17
CA PHE A 409 -32.50 13.18 3.76
C PHE A 409 -33.96 12.86 3.38
N ASP A 410 -34.43 13.43 2.27
CA ASP A 410 -35.78 13.24 1.77
C ASP A 410 -35.70 12.81 0.31
N LYS A 411 -35.78 11.50 0.12
CA LYS A 411 -35.72 10.85 -1.18
C LYS A 411 -36.80 11.37 -2.13
N THR A 412 -38.00 11.67 -1.62
CA THR A 412 -39.12 12.16 -2.43
C THR A 412 -38.80 13.54 -2.97
N CYS A 413 -38.37 14.45 -2.09
CA CYS A 413 -37.96 15.79 -2.49
C CYS A 413 -36.79 15.76 -3.49
N GLU A 414 -35.78 14.91 -3.27
CA GLU A 414 -34.67 14.75 -4.23
C GLU A 414 -35.16 14.24 -5.59
N SER A 415 -36.06 13.24 -5.60
CA SER A 415 -36.60 12.67 -6.84
C SER A 415 -37.40 13.70 -7.63
N CYS A 416 -38.23 14.49 -6.93
CA CYS A 416 -38.99 15.59 -7.54
C CYS A 416 -38.06 16.68 -8.10
N TYR A 417 -37.01 17.05 -7.36
CA TYR A 417 -36.01 18.00 -7.85
C TYR A 417 -35.34 17.53 -9.15
N LEU A 418 -34.92 16.26 -9.21
CA LEU A 418 -34.32 15.70 -10.43
C LEU A 418 -35.28 15.75 -11.63
N ALA A 419 -36.57 15.47 -11.41
CA ALA A 419 -37.58 15.60 -12.46
C ALA A 419 -37.74 17.06 -12.96
N GLN A 420 -37.62 18.04 -12.05
CA GLN A 420 -37.63 19.46 -12.43
C GLN A 420 -36.40 19.83 -13.27
N VAL A 421 -35.20 19.34 -12.90
CA VAL A 421 -33.97 19.57 -13.68
C VAL A 421 -34.11 18.97 -15.08
N GLU A 422 -34.64 17.75 -15.21
CA GLU A 422 -34.84 17.05 -16.48
C GLU A 422 -35.82 17.76 -17.41
N LEU A 423 -36.89 18.36 -16.87
CA LEU A 423 -37.91 19.08 -17.64
C LEU A 423 -37.55 20.55 -17.92
N ALA A 424 -36.54 21.09 -17.25
CA ALA A 424 -36.18 22.49 -17.37
C ALA A 424 -35.52 22.78 -18.73
N ARG A 425 -35.93 23.90 -19.35
CA ARG A 425 -35.16 24.51 -20.44
C ARG A 425 -34.06 25.35 -19.83
N LEU A 426 -32.84 24.83 -19.90
CA LEU A 426 -31.64 25.39 -19.28
C LEU A 426 -30.78 26.12 -20.31
N THR A 427 -30.12 27.20 -19.87
CA THR A 427 -29.00 27.79 -20.60
C THR A 427 -27.74 26.92 -20.45
N PRO A 428 -26.70 27.08 -21.29
CA PRO A 428 -25.45 26.34 -21.14
C PRO A 428 -24.79 26.51 -19.76
N GLU A 429 -24.88 27.71 -19.18
CA GLU A 429 -24.36 28.01 -17.83
C GLU A 429 -25.14 27.26 -16.75
N GLU A 430 -26.46 27.17 -16.89
CA GLU A 430 -27.32 26.42 -15.96
C GLU A 430 -27.14 24.89 -16.12
N VAL A 431 -26.86 24.41 -17.34
CA VAL A 431 -26.48 23.01 -17.57
C VAL A 431 -25.18 22.68 -16.84
N GLU A 432 -24.19 23.56 -16.89
CA GLU A 432 -22.94 23.36 -16.16
C GLU A 432 -23.14 23.40 -14.64
N ALA A 433 -23.93 24.35 -14.13
CA ALA A 433 -24.26 24.42 -12.71
C ALA A 433 -25.00 23.15 -12.22
N ALA A 434 -25.98 22.67 -13.00
CA ALA A 434 -26.69 21.43 -12.75
C ALA A 434 -25.73 20.24 -12.74
N ARG A 435 -24.84 20.15 -13.72
CA ARG A 435 -23.83 19.08 -13.82
C ARG A 435 -22.91 19.07 -12.62
N ARG A 436 -22.36 20.23 -12.24
CA ARG A 436 -21.47 20.35 -11.06
C ARG A 436 -22.18 19.95 -9.78
N TRP A 437 -23.44 20.33 -9.60
CA TRP A 437 -24.27 19.84 -8.49
C TRP A 437 -24.40 18.31 -8.55
N LEU A 438 -24.84 17.76 -9.68
CA LEU A 438 -25.14 16.35 -9.82
C LEU A 438 -23.90 15.47 -9.66
N LEU A 439 -22.78 15.79 -10.31
CA LEU A 439 -21.51 15.03 -10.23
C LEU A 439 -20.82 15.22 -8.89
N GLY A 440 -20.78 16.46 -8.42
CA GLY A 440 -20.02 16.84 -7.25
C GLY A 440 -20.63 16.34 -5.95
N THR A 441 -21.96 16.29 -5.90
CA THR A 441 -22.68 15.82 -4.70
C THR A 441 -22.97 14.32 -4.69
N LEU A 442 -22.46 13.55 -5.67
CA LEU A 442 -22.50 12.08 -5.60
C LEU A 442 -21.64 11.61 -4.42
N PRO A 443 -22.08 10.56 -3.69
CA PRO A 443 -21.26 9.88 -2.70
C PRO A 443 -19.84 9.63 -3.17
N VAL A 444 -18.88 9.86 -2.30
CA VAL A 444 -17.48 9.56 -2.54
C VAL A 444 -17.31 8.04 -2.60
N GLN A 445 -16.85 7.52 -3.74
CA GLN A 445 -16.55 6.11 -3.96
C GLN A 445 -15.12 6.04 -4.47
N VAL A 446 -14.23 5.38 -3.75
CA VAL A 446 -12.84 5.19 -4.21
C VAL A 446 -12.77 3.85 -4.93
N ILE A 447 -12.31 3.88 -6.17
CA ILE A 447 -12.16 2.73 -7.04
C ILE A 447 -10.77 2.13 -6.86
N GLY A 448 -9.73 2.98 -6.89
CA GLY A 448 -8.33 2.59 -6.78
C GLY A 448 -7.81 1.73 -7.94
N PRO A 449 -6.48 1.69 -8.15
CA PRO A 449 -5.88 0.77 -9.09
C PRO A 449 -6.01 -0.67 -8.55
N PRO A 450 -6.46 -1.64 -9.37
CA PRO A 450 -6.59 -3.03 -8.96
C PRO A 450 -5.21 -3.64 -8.65
N LEU A 451 -5.09 -4.31 -7.50
CA LEU A 451 -3.88 -5.05 -7.13
C LEU A 451 -3.90 -6.43 -7.79
N ALA A 452 -2.99 -6.67 -8.74
CA ALA A 452 -2.88 -7.94 -9.43
C ALA A 452 -1.89 -8.90 -8.74
N ALA A 453 -0.78 -8.38 -8.24
CA ALA A 453 0.23 -9.19 -7.55
C ALA A 453 1.03 -8.39 -6.52
N SER A 454 1.48 -9.07 -5.46
CA SER A 454 2.53 -8.59 -4.56
C SER A 454 3.50 -9.73 -4.27
N THR A 455 4.75 -9.60 -4.68
CA THR A 455 5.74 -10.67 -4.51
C THR A 455 6.44 -10.63 -3.15
N LEU A 456 6.25 -9.56 -2.37
CA LEU A 456 6.94 -9.35 -1.10
C LEU A 456 6.68 -10.49 -0.11
N ASP A 457 5.42 -10.88 0.08
CA ASP A 457 5.05 -11.93 1.03
C ASP A 457 5.59 -13.29 0.58
N ARG A 458 5.54 -13.58 -0.73
CA ARG A 458 6.09 -14.80 -1.33
C ARG A 458 7.60 -14.89 -1.12
N VAL A 459 8.34 -13.85 -1.52
CA VAL A 459 9.81 -13.83 -1.41
C VAL A 459 10.27 -13.81 0.05
N SER A 460 9.52 -13.14 0.94
CA SER A 460 9.78 -13.18 2.39
C SER A 460 9.56 -14.59 2.95
N GLY A 461 8.49 -15.27 2.54
CA GLY A 461 8.22 -16.66 2.93
C GLY A 461 9.30 -17.62 2.45
N GLU A 462 9.76 -17.49 1.21
CA GLU A 462 10.88 -18.28 0.66
C GLU A 462 12.17 -18.06 1.44
N LEU A 463 12.48 -16.81 1.80
CA LEU A 463 13.65 -16.49 2.62
C LEU A 463 13.56 -17.15 4.00
N VAL A 464 12.41 -17.06 4.66
CA VAL A 464 12.17 -17.71 5.97
C VAL A 464 12.33 -19.22 5.86
N ALA A 465 11.77 -19.85 4.82
CA ALA A 465 11.91 -21.28 4.59
C ALA A 465 13.38 -21.70 4.39
N ARG A 466 14.16 -20.94 3.63
CA ARG A 466 15.60 -21.20 3.44
C ARG A 466 16.38 -21.04 4.74
N LYS A 467 16.10 -20.01 5.55
CA LYS A 467 16.73 -19.83 6.87
C LYS A 467 16.37 -20.97 7.83
N LEU A 468 15.13 -21.45 7.81
CA LEU A 468 14.70 -22.61 8.61
C LEU A 468 15.38 -23.92 8.17
N ALA A 469 15.53 -24.14 6.86
CA ALA A 469 16.23 -25.30 6.32
C ALA A 469 17.71 -25.28 6.75
N TRP A 470 18.38 -24.12 6.64
CA TRP A 470 19.75 -23.94 7.15
C TRP A 470 19.83 -24.21 8.65
N TYR A 471 18.91 -23.64 9.43
CA TYR A 471 18.87 -23.83 10.88
C TYR A 471 18.66 -25.30 11.29
N SER A 472 17.82 -26.02 10.55
CA SER A 472 17.61 -27.46 10.75
C SER A 472 18.89 -28.25 10.44
N GLY A 473 19.55 -27.94 9.32
CA GLY A 473 20.85 -28.52 8.97
C GLY A 473 21.94 -28.20 10.01
N LEU A 474 21.96 -26.99 10.54
CA LEU A 474 22.85 -26.53 11.61
C LEU A 474 22.68 -27.39 12.87
N ARG A 475 21.44 -27.63 13.31
CA ARG A 475 21.16 -28.50 14.47
C ARG A 475 21.65 -29.92 14.23
N ILE A 476 21.41 -30.48 13.04
CA ILE A 476 21.87 -31.83 12.69
C ILE A 476 23.40 -31.90 12.69
N ALA A 477 24.08 -30.90 12.11
CA ALA A 477 25.54 -30.84 12.06
C ALA A 477 26.17 -30.68 13.45
N LEU A 478 25.71 -29.70 14.24
CA LEU A 478 26.29 -29.38 15.55
C LEU A 478 25.90 -30.40 16.63
N LEU A 479 24.61 -30.74 16.73
CA LEU A 479 24.13 -31.64 17.77
C LEU A 479 24.28 -33.10 17.36
N GLY A 480 23.91 -33.47 16.13
CA GLY A 480 24.09 -34.84 15.64
C GLY A 480 25.56 -35.16 15.38
N GLY A 481 26.19 -34.40 14.49
CA GLY A 481 27.60 -34.59 14.13
C GLY A 481 28.56 -34.34 15.30
N GLY A 482 28.32 -33.30 16.11
CA GLY A 482 29.12 -33.03 17.30
C GLY A 482 28.98 -34.12 18.38
N THR A 483 27.78 -34.67 18.60
CA THR A 483 27.60 -35.82 19.52
C THR A 483 28.35 -37.05 19.01
N LEU A 484 28.25 -37.37 17.72
CA LEU A 484 28.98 -38.49 17.12
C LEU A 484 30.50 -38.31 17.28
N PHE A 485 31.02 -37.10 17.04
CA PHE A 485 32.42 -36.77 17.27
C PHE A 485 32.84 -37.00 18.72
N LEU A 486 32.05 -36.51 19.69
CA LEU A 486 32.33 -36.70 21.11
C LEU A 486 32.34 -38.19 21.51
N LEU A 487 31.43 -39.00 20.95
CA LEU A 487 31.40 -40.45 21.17
C LEU A 487 32.64 -41.15 20.59
N VAL A 488 33.06 -40.80 19.37
CA VAL A 488 34.27 -41.34 18.75
C VAL A 488 35.52 -40.93 19.55
N LEU A 489 35.60 -39.68 19.98
CA LEU A 489 36.71 -39.19 20.81
C LEU A 489 36.77 -39.92 22.15
N ALA A 490 35.63 -40.07 22.83
CA ALA A 490 35.52 -40.83 24.06
C ALA A 490 35.97 -42.29 23.87
N TRP A 491 35.51 -42.95 22.80
CA TRP A 491 35.91 -44.30 22.46
C TRP A 491 37.41 -44.43 22.19
N LEU A 492 38.00 -43.49 21.44
CA LEU A 492 39.45 -43.46 21.19
C LEU A 492 40.24 -43.29 22.49
N ILE A 493 39.83 -42.39 23.38
CA ILE A 493 40.48 -42.20 24.68
C ILE A 493 40.38 -43.47 25.54
N LEU A 494 39.19 -44.11 25.61
CA LEU A 494 38.97 -45.36 26.36
C LEU A 494 39.86 -46.48 25.83
N ARG A 495 39.84 -46.71 24.51
CA ARG A 495 40.63 -47.76 23.86
C ARG A 495 42.11 -47.56 24.15
N ARG A 496 42.58 -46.32 24.09
CA ARG A 496 43.98 -45.96 24.29
C ARG A 496 44.42 -46.08 25.74
N HIS A 497 43.62 -45.60 26.70
CA HIS A 497 43.89 -45.83 28.13
C HIS A 497 43.89 -47.32 28.47
N GLY A 498 43.03 -48.12 27.83
CA GLY A 498 43.04 -49.58 27.96
C GLY A 498 44.33 -50.22 27.44
N GLN A 499 44.85 -49.76 26.30
CA GLN A 499 46.13 -50.24 25.75
C GLN A 499 47.32 -49.87 26.63
N ILE A 500 47.38 -48.62 27.11
CA ILE A 500 48.45 -48.16 28.01
C ILE A 500 48.40 -48.95 29.32
N ALA A 501 47.22 -49.10 29.92
CA ALA A 501 47.06 -49.87 31.15
C ALA A 501 47.49 -51.34 30.99
N ARG A 502 47.21 -51.96 29.82
CA ARG A 502 47.68 -53.33 29.51
C ARG A 502 49.19 -53.38 29.36
N ALA A 503 49.79 -52.46 28.61
CA ALA A 503 51.24 -52.39 28.42
C ALA A 503 51.98 -52.14 29.74
N THR A 504 51.46 -51.27 30.61
CA THR A 504 52.02 -51.02 31.94
C THR A 504 51.85 -52.24 32.85
N ALA A 505 50.71 -52.93 32.82
CA ALA A 505 50.50 -54.15 33.59
C ALA A 505 51.42 -55.30 33.12
N GLU A 506 51.65 -55.44 31.82
CA GLU A 506 52.56 -56.44 31.26
C GLU A 506 54.03 -56.17 31.59
N ALA A 507 54.46 -54.90 31.57
CA ALA A 507 55.83 -54.49 31.92
C ALA A 507 56.17 -54.67 33.41
N LEU A 508 55.17 -54.83 34.28
CA LEU A 508 55.33 -54.88 35.75
C LEU A 508 55.03 -56.28 36.35
N ARG A 509 54.73 -57.28 35.51
CA ARG A 509 54.48 -58.67 35.94
C ARG A 509 55.70 -59.24 36.66
N GLY A 510 55.52 -59.70 37.90
CA GLY A 510 56.56 -60.35 38.72
C GLY A 510 57.31 -59.45 39.70
N SER A 511 56.85 -58.22 39.96
CA SER A 511 57.40 -57.33 41.00
C SER A 511 56.68 -57.50 42.34
N GLU A 512 57.36 -57.31 43.49
CA GLU A 512 56.74 -57.41 44.83
C GLU A 512 55.61 -56.39 45.07
N ALA A 513 55.49 -55.35 44.24
CA ALA A 513 54.50 -54.27 44.34
C ALA A 513 53.23 -54.46 43.47
N GLU A 514 53.03 -55.64 42.86
CA GLU A 514 52.01 -55.90 41.85
C GLU A 514 50.56 -55.59 42.31
N SER A 515 50.21 -55.88 43.56
CA SER A 515 48.85 -55.65 44.09
C SER A 515 48.53 -54.17 44.38
N GLU A 516 49.51 -53.41 44.86
CA GLU A 516 49.37 -51.98 45.19
C GLU A 516 49.32 -51.13 43.90
N ILE A 517 50.12 -51.51 42.90
CA ILE A 517 50.12 -50.89 41.57
C ILE A 517 48.82 -51.19 40.82
N ALA A 518 48.27 -52.41 40.92
CA ALA A 518 46.98 -52.75 40.29
C ALA A 518 45.82 -51.90 40.82
N ALA A 519 45.78 -51.62 42.12
CA ALA A 519 44.80 -50.72 42.73
C ALA A 519 44.95 -49.27 42.26
N GLN A 520 46.20 -48.79 42.11
CA GLN A 520 46.49 -47.46 41.56
C GLN A 520 46.07 -47.35 40.08
N ILE A 521 46.30 -48.39 39.26
CA ILE A 521 45.85 -48.45 37.86
C ILE A 521 44.31 -48.40 37.79
N ALA A 522 43.59 -49.15 38.63
CA ALA A 522 42.13 -49.12 38.67
C ALA A 522 41.59 -47.75 39.11
N GLY A 523 42.24 -47.08 40.08
CA GLY A 523 41.92 -45.71 40.49
C GLY A 523 42.15 -44.69 39.37
N ALA A 524 43.27 -44.81 38.65
CA ALA A 524 43.59 -43.97 37.50
C ALA A 524 42.58 -44.16 36.35
N GLN A 525 42.15 -45.41 36.09
CA GLN A 525 41.11 -45.70 35.09
C GLN A 525 39.76 -45.07 35.45
N ARG A 526 39.31 -45.16 36.71
CA ARG A 526 38.06 -44.49 37.15
C ARG A 526 38.17 -42.98 37.03
N GLY A 527 39.31 -42.40 37.42
CA GLY A 527 39.58 -40.97 37.27
C GLY A 527 39.56 -40.52 35.81
N ALA A 528 40.12 -41.31 34.90
CA ALA A 528 40.10 -41.02 33.46
C ALA A 528 38.68 -41.08 32.87
N ILE A 529 37.86 -42.06 33.27
CA ILE A 529 36.46 -42.17 32.84
C ILE A 529 35.66 -40.95 33.32
N LEU A 530 35.81 -40.53 34.58
CA LEU A 530 35.13 -39.34 35.10
C LEU A 530 35.53 -38.06 34.37
N ARG A 531 36.83 -37.87 34.10
CA ARG A 531 37.34 -36.72 33.33
C ARG A 531 36.82 -36.72 31.89
N MET A 532 36.69 -37.89 31.28
CA MET A 532 36.11 -38.04 29.94
C MET A 532 34.63 -37.65 29.92
N TRP A 533 33.84 -38.14 30.88
CA TRP A 533 32.44 -37.74 30.98
C TRP A 533 32.29 -36.24 31.22
N ALA A 534 33.10 -35.67 32.12
CA ALA A 534 33.12 -34.23 32.36
C ALA A 534 33.46 -33.45 31.06
N LEU A 535 34.45 -33.92 30.29
CA LEU A 535 34.80 -33.31 29.00
C LEU A 535 33.65 -33.38 27.99
N VAL A 536 33.01 -34.54 27.84
CA VAL A 536 31.86 -34.73 26.93
C VAL A 536 30.70 -33.81 27.33
N VAL A 537 30.40 -33.70 28.63
CA VAL A 537 29.33 -32.80 29.12
C VAL A 537 29.66 -31.33 28.84
N VAL A 538 30.88 -30.89 29.14
CA VAL A 538 31.30 -29.49 28.91
C VAL A 538 31.28 -29.15 27.42
N MET A 539 31.83 -30.03 26.57
CA MET A 539 31.82 -29.81 25.12
C MET A 539 30.41 -29.89 24.53
N GLY A 540 29.57 -30.80 25.03
CA GLY A 540 28.16 -30.90 24.63
C GLY A 540 27.36 -29.64 24.96
N LEU A 541 27.53 -29.09 26.17
CA LEU A 541 26.95 -27.80 26.55
C LEU A 541 27.48 -26.65 25.67
N GLY A 542 28.78 -26.67 25.34
CA GLY A 542 29.38 -25.73 24.40
C GLY A 542 28.72 -25.77 23.01
N LEU A 543 28.47 -26.97 22.47
CA LEU A 543 27.79 -27.14 21.18
C LEU A 543 26.34 -26.61 21.21
N VAL A 544 25.60 -26.87 22.30
CA VAL A 544 24.25 -26.33 22.50
C VAL A 544 24.28 -24.80 22.57
N LEU A 545 25.22 -24.23 23.32
CA LEU A 545 25.37 -22.78 23.43
C LEU A 545 25.69 -22.13 22.08
N VAL A 546 26.59 -22.74 21.29
CA VAL A 546 26.91 -22.29 19.92
C VAL A 546 25.67 -22.36 19.03
N ALA A 547 24.91 -23.45 19.06
CA ALA A 547 23.69 -23.59 18.26
C ALA A 547 22.65 -22.51 18.61
N VAL A 548 22.43 -22.25 19.90
CA VAL A 548 21.49 -21.20 20.37
C VAL A 548 21.99 -19.79 20.02
N ALA A 549 23.30 -19.54 20.13
CA ALA A 549 23.88 -18.25 19.75
C ALA A 549 23.73 -17.99 18.25
N LEU A 550 24.01 -19.00 17.41
CA LEU A 550 23.87 -18.90 15.96
C LEU A 550 22.41 -18.75 15.53
N GLU A 551 21.47 -19.44 16.19
CA GLU A 551 20.03 -19.22 15.99
C GLU A 551 19.67 -17.73 16.15
N ARG A 552 20.07 -17.14 17.27
CA ARG A 552 19.81 -15.73 17.53
C ARG A 552 20.44 -14.81 16.49
N ILE A 553 21.61 -15.15 15.96
CA ILE A 553 22.27 -14.36 14.92
C ILE A 553 21.48 -14.45 13.61
N ILE A 554 21.11 -15.65 13.16
CA ILE A 554 20.38 -15.88 11.89
C ILE A 554 19.07 -15.09 11.82
N TRP A 555 18.39 -14.93 12.96
CA TRP A 555 17.10 -14.26 13.08
C TRP A 555 17.19 -12.77 13.50
N ARG A 556 18.38 -12.22 13.75
CA ARG A 556 18.58 -10.80 14.08
C ARG A 556 18.78 -9.94 12.82
N VAL A 557 17.76 -9.81 11.97
CA VAL A 557 17.64 -8.72 10.97
C VAL A 557 16.17 -8.47 10.69
#